data_AF-A0A956YI58-F1
#
_entry.id   AF-A0A956YI58-F1
#
_cell.length_a   1.000
_cell.length_b   1.000
_cell.length_c   1.000
_cell.angle_alpha   90.00
_cell.angle_beta   90.00
_cell.angle_gamma   90.00
#
_symmetry.space_group_name_H-M   'P 1'
#
loop_
_entity.id
_entity.type
_entity.pdbx_description
1 polymer ?
#
loop_
_entity_poly.entity_id
_entity_poly.type
_entity_poly.pdbx_seq_one_letter_code
_entity_poly.pdbx_strand_id
1 'polypeptide(L)'
;MGSLTDLHNEMRACRLCLAAGHEIVPGAVFRGSAGAEVLLIGQAPGVTEVEAKRPFNATSGTRLFQWLGEAGWDEDEFRARHYMTAVTKCYPGKDPKSG
;
A
#
# COMPACT_ATOMS: atom_id res chain seq x y z
N MET A 1 -24.02 2.44 3.16
CA MET A 1 -22.55 2.41 3.22
C MET A 1 -22.09 1.05 2.72
N GLY A 2 -21.17 1.00 1.75
CA GLY A 2 -20.58 -0.25 1.28
C GLY A 2 -19.63 -0.85 2.33
N SER A 3 -19.40 -2.16 2.27
CA SER A 3 -18.44 -2.83 3.15
C SER A 3 -17.00 -2.49 2.75
N LEU A 4 -16.04 -2.75 3.65
CA LEU A 4 -14.62 -2.62 3.32
C LEU A 4 -14.23 -3.53 2.15
N THR A 5 -14.85 -4.71 2.05
CA THR A 5 -14.65 -5.64 0.93
C THR A 5 -15.12 -5.05 -0.40
N ASP A 6 -16.26 -4.35 -0.40
CA ASP A 6 -16.76 -3.66 -1.61
C ASP A 6 -15.77 -2.58 -2.05
N LEU A 7 -15.29 -1.76 -1.10
CA LEU A 7 -14.28 -0.74 -1.37
C LEU A 7 -12.97 -1.35 -1.89
N HIS A 8 -12.53 -2.49 -1.34
CA HIS A 8 -11.35 -3.22 -1.82
C HIS A 8 -11.52 -3.67 -3.27
N ASN A 9 -12.71 -4.13 -3.65
CA ASN A 9 -13.01 -4.55 -5.01
C ASN A 9 -13.05 -3.36 -5.97
N GLU A 10 -13.70 -2.27 -5.57
CA GLU A 10 -13.72 -1.01 -6.33
C GLU A 10 -12.31 -0.47 -6.58
N MET A 11 -11.45 -0.41 -5.55
CA MET A 11 -10.08 0.06 -5.70
C MET A 11 -9.24 -0.81 -6.66
N ARG A 12 -9.41 -2.14 -6.63
CA ARG A 12 -8.69 -3.04 -7.56
C ARG A 12 -9.19 -2.91 -9.00
N ALA A 13 -10.48 -2.67 -9.19
CA ALA A 13 -11.11 -2.47 -10.49
C ALA A 13 -10.90 -1.06 -11.06
N CYS A 14 -10.53 -0.07 -10.24
CA CYS A 14 -10.40 1.33 -10.65
C CYS A 14 -9.40 1.53 -11.80
N ARG A 15 -9.81 2.30 -12.80
CA ARG A 15 -9.00 2.68 -13.98
C ARG A 15 -9.05 4.19 -14.29
N LEU A 16 -9.53 5.01 -13.35
CA LEU A 16 -9.80 6.43 -13.57
C LEU A 16 -8.56 7.22 -14.02
N CYS A 17 -7.38 6.98 -13.42
CA CYS A 17 -6.15 7.68 -13.82
C CYS A 17 -5.71 7.33 -15.24
N LEU A 18 -5.89 6.07 -15.67
CA LEU A 18 -5.60 5.65 -17.05
C LEU A 18 -6.58 6.31 -18.03
N ALA A 19 -7.87 6.37 -17.68
CA ALA A 19 -8.88 7.05 -18.50
C ALA A 19 -8.60 8.56 -18.63
N ALA A 20 -7.97 9.16 -17.62
CA ALA A 20 -7.49 10.54 -17.66
C ALA A 20 -6.15 10.73 -18.41
N GLY A 21 -5.54 9.64 -18.92
CA GLY A 21 -4.30 9.70 -19.71
C GLY A 21 -3.01 9.71 -18.90
N HIS A 22 -3.04 9.39 -17.60
CA HIS A 22 -1.83 9.33 -16.78
C HIS A 22 -1.07 8.00 -16.99
N GLU A 23 0.26 8.08 -17.10
CA GLU A 23 1.14 6.92 -17.13
C GLU A 23 1.27 6.31 -15.72
N ILE A 24 0.54 5.24 -15.46
CA ILE A 24 0.54 4.51 -14.18
C ILE A 24 0.42 3.01 -14.42
N VAL A 25 0.84 2.19 -13.44
CA VAL A 25 0.55 0.76 -13.40
C VAL A 25 -0.61 0.51 -12.43
N PRO A 26 -1.78 0.03 -12.92
CA PRO A 26 -2.93 -0.23 -12.07
C PRO A 26 -2.72 -1.48 -11.22
N GLY A 27 -3.35 -1.52 -10.05
CA GLY A 27 -3.27 -2.66 -9.14
C GLY A 27 -3.16 -2.19 -7.70
N ALA A 28 -4.30 -1.83 -7.11
CA ALA A 28 -4.37 -1.35 -5.74
C ALA A 28 -3.67 -2.29 -4.75
N VAL A 29 -2.64 -1.77 -4.08
CA VAL A 29 -1.89 -2.49 -3.03
C VAL A 29 -2.33 -2.01 -1.66
N PHE A 30 -2.85 -2.93 -0.85
CA PHE A 30 -3.26 -2.70 0.54
C PHE A 30 -3.37 -4.05 1.25
N ARG A 31 -3.35 -4.03 2.59
CA ARG A 31 -3.58 -5.20 3.44
C ARG A 31 -4.26 -4.78 4.73
N GLY A 32 -5.20 -5.58 5.21
CA GLY A 32 -5.86 -5.37 6.50
C GLY A 32 -7.36 -5.65 6.42
N SER A 33 -8.04 -5.51 7.56
CA SER A 33 -9.48 -5.71 7.72
C SER A 33 -10.11 -4.52 8.46
N ALA A 34 -11.44 -4.52 8.58
CA ALA A 34 -12.18 -3.44 9.24
C ALA A 34 -11.94 -3.36 10.75
N GLY A 35 -11.36 -4.39 11.36
CA GLY A 35 -11.04 -4.44 12.79
C GLY A 35 -9.64 -3.93 13.13
N ALA A 36 -8.92 -3.33 12.18
CA ALA A 36 -7.57 -2.84 12.43
C ALA A 36 -7.55 -1.66 13.41
N GLU A 37 -6.67 -1.74 14.41
CA GLU A 37 -6.53 -0.72 15.46
C GLU A 37 -5.68 0.48 15.02
N VAL A 38 -4.81 0.25 14.02
CA VAL A 38 -3.88 1.24 13.45
C VAL A 38 -3.97 1.19 11.93
N LEU A 39 -3.89 2.38 11.32
CA LEU A 39 -3.83 2.58 9.88
C LEU A 39 -2.49 3.23 9.50
N LEU A 40 -1.66 2.48 8.78
CA LEU A 40 -0.39 2.93 8.23
C LEU A 40 -0.56 3.34 6.76
N ILE A 41 -0.27 4.60 6.45
CA ILE A 41 -0.50 5.20 5.12
C ILE A 41 0.82 5.72 4.54
N GLY A 42 1.26 5.10 3.44
CA GLY A 42 2.36 5.59 2.60
C GLY A 42 1.88 6.55 1.50
N GLN A 43 2.80 7.01 0.65
CA GLN A 43 2.48 7.90 -0.47
C GLN A 43 1.81 7.16 -1.64
N ALA A 44 2.54 6.21 -2.22
CA ALA A 44 2.16 5.43 -3.40
C ALA A 44 2.84 4.05 -3.33
N PRO A 45 2.25 3.00 -3.92
CA PRO A 45 2.92 1.70 -3.99
C PRO A 45 4.11 1.77 -4.94
N GLY A 46 5.21 1.09 -4.58
CA GLY A 46 6.39 0.91 -5.43
C GLY A 46 6.27 -0.29 -6.39
N VAL A 47 7.21 -0.43 -7.33
CA VAL A 47 7.21 -1.54 -8.31
C VAL A 47 7.22 -2.92 -7.63
N THR A 48 8.06 -3.11 -6.62
CA THR A 48 8.18 -4.39 -5.90
C THR A 48 6.94 -4.70 -5.08
N GLU A 49 6.18 -3.69 -4.67
CA GLU A 49 4.95 -3.83 -3.90
C GLU A 49 3.78 -4.25 -4.80
N VAL A 50 3.76 -3.76 -6.04
CA VAL A 50 2.83 -4.21 -7.07
C VAL A 50 3.12 -5.66 -7.46
N GLU A 51 4.39 -6.02 -7.68
CA GLU A 51 4.82 -7.38 -8.01
C GLU A 51 4.50 -8.37 -6.89
N ALA A 52 4.86 -8.04 -5.65
CA ALA A 52 4.63 -8.88 -4.49
C ALA A 52 3.19 -8.81 -3.95
N LYS A 53 2.39 -7.84 -4.41
CA LYS A 53 1.07 -7.48 -3.85
C LYS A 53 1.11 -7.28 -2.33
N ARG A 54 2.22 -6.71 -1.84
CA ARG A 54 2.49 -6.52 -0.41
C ARG A 54 2.88 -5.07 -0.15
N PRO A 55 2.13 -4.33 0.69
CA PRO A 55 2.53 -2.98 1.10
C PRO A 55 3.84 -2.99 1.88
N PHE A 56 4.67 -1.96 1.71
CA PHE A 56 5.93 -1.78 2.43
C PHE A 56 6.86 -3.00 2.27
N ASN A 57 7.08 -3.42 1.02
CA ASN A 57 7.88 -4.61 0.66
C ASN A 57 9.30 -4.27 0.18
N ALA A 58 9.60 -2.99 -0.03
CA ALA A 58 10.92 -2.53 -0.46
C ALA A 58 11.82 -2.14 0.72
N THR A 59 13.03 -1.64 0.42
CA THR A 59 14.01 -1.15 1.40
C THR A 59 13.45 -0.09 2.35
N SER A 60 12.56 0.80 1.85
CA SER A 60 11.85 1.76 2.68
C SER A 60 10.92 1.08 3.70
N GLY A 61 10.28 -0.02 3.30
CA GLY A 61 9.48 -0.87 4.17
C GLY A 61 10.33 -1.56 5.24
N THR A 62 11.48 -2.13 4.86
CA THR A 62 12.42 -2.72 5.83
C THR A 62 12.83 -1.72 6.89
N ARG A 63 13.18 -0.48 6.49
CA ARG A 63 13.55 0.57 7.44
C ARG A 63 12.39 0.99 8.34
N LEU A 64 11.18 1.07 7.79
CA LEU A 64 9.98 1.37 8.55
C LEU A 64 9.72 0.30 9.64
N PHE A 65 9.81 -0.98 9.28
CA PHE A 65 9.62 -2.07 10.25
C PHE A 65 10.75 -2.16 11.28
N GLN A 66 11.98 -1.76 10.93
CA GLN A 66 13.03 -1.57 11.92
C GLN A 66 12.64 -0.52 12.97
N TRP A 67 12.16 0.65 12.56
CA TRP A 67 11.73 1.69 13.50
C TRP A 67 10.52 1.27 14.34
N LEU A 68 9.57 0.55 13.75
CA LEU A 68 8.44 -0.03 14.48
C LEU A 68 8.93 -1.06 15.52
N GLY A 69 9.91 -1.88 15.16
CA GLY A 69 10.58 -2.82 16.07
C GLY A 69 11.27 -2.12 17.24
N GLU A 70 11.98 -1.02 16.99
CA GLU A 70 12.58 -0.17 18.04
C GLU A 70 11.51 0.43 18.98
N ALA A 71 10.30 0.67 18.47
CA ALA A 71 9.13 1.11 19.24
C ALA A 71 8.34 -0.05 19.90
N GLY A 72 8.82 -1.30 19.81
CA GLY A 72 8.22 -2.46 20.45
C GLY A 72 7.16 -3.20 19.63
N TRP A 73 7.07 -2.95 18.32
CA TRP A 73 6.14 -3.63 17.42
C TRP A 73 6.82 -4.73 16.61
N ASP A 74 6.35 -5.97 16.76
CA ASP A 74 6.76 -7.08 15.89
C ASP A 74 6.16 -6.92 14.48
N GLU A 75 6.94 -7.20 13.43
CA GLU A 75 6.51 -7.00 12.05
C GLU A 75 5.36 -7.94 11.66
N ASP A 76 5.45 -9.23 12.01
CA ASP A 76 4.45 -10.22 11.59
C ASP A 76 3.12 -9.97 12.29
N GLU A 77 3.16 -9.69 13.60
CA GLU A 77 1.99 -9.28 14.36
C GLU A 77 1.41 -7.96 13.84
N PHE A 78 2.26 -6.95 13.61
CA PHE A 78 1.81 -5.65 13.11
C PHE A 78 1.08 -5.82 11.79
N ARG A 79 1.66 -6.60 10.86
CA ARG A 79 1.05 -6.83 9.55
C ARG A 79 -0.26 -7.59 9.67
N ALA A 80 -0.39 -8.52 10.61
CA ALA A 80 -1.61 -9.31 10.83
C ALA A 80 -2.77 -8.50 11.41
N ARG A 81 -2.49 -7.55 12.31
CA ARG A 81 -3.51 -6.79 13.06
C ARG A 81 -3.88 -5.46 12.44
N HIS A 82 -2.95 -4.81 11.73
CA HIS A 82 -3.13 -3.42 11.28
C HIS A 82 -3.42 -3.31 9.79
N TYR A 83 -3.96 -2.15 9.42
CA TYR A 83 -4.25 -1.84 8.03
C TYR A 83 -3.10 -1.04 7.42
N MET A 84 -2.62 -1.46 6.26
CA MET A 84 -1.52 -0.85 5.54
C MET A 84 -1.96 -0.49 4.12
N THR A 85 -1.75 0.75 3.72
CA THR A 85 -2.10 1.25 2.39
C THR A 85 -1.26 2.47 2.01
N ALA A 86 -1.58 3.08 0.88
CA ALA A 86 -0.99 4.32 0.42
C ALA A 86 -2.08 5.33 0.01
N VAL A 87 -1.78 6.63 0.00
CA VAL A 87 -2.72 7.68 -0.43
C VAL A 87 -3.17 7.41 -1.87
N THR A 88 -2.22 7.23 -2.78
CA THR A 88 -2.52 6.73 -4.12
C THR A 88 -2.50 5.20 -4.12
N LYS A 89 -3.32 4.59 -4.98
CA LYS A 89 -3.48 3.13 -5.02
C LYS A 89 -2.69 2.46 -6.15
N CYS A 90 -2.24 3.21 -7.14
CA CYS A 90 -1.54 2.68 -8.31
C CYS A 90 -0.08 3.15 -8.30
N TYR A 91 0.81 2.35 -8.89
CA TYR A 91 2.22 2.71 -8.99
C TYR A 91 2.40 3.78 -10.08
N PRO A 92 2.93 4.97 -9.76
CA PRO A 92 3.04 6.06 -10.71
C PRO A 92 4.30 6.00 -11.60
N GLY A 93 5.11 4.95 -11.50
CA GLY A 93 6.43 4.89 -12.13
C GLY A 93 7.56 5.34 -11.19
N LYS A 94 8.81 5.21 -11.65
CA LYS A 94 9.98 5.71 -10.92
C LYS A 94 10.08 7.22 -11.11
N ASP A 95 10.49 7.92 -10.06
CA ASP A 95 10.87 9.33 -10.22
C ASP A 95 12.12 9.40 -11.12
N PRO A 96 12.08 10.15 -12.25
CA PRO A 96 13.25 10.33 -13.10
C PRO A 96 14.47 10.90 -12.38
N LYS A 97 14.27 11.55 -11.22
CA LYS A 97 15.32 12.19 -10.42
C LYS A 97 15.84 11.34 -9.26
N SER A 98 15.19 10.21 -8.95
CA SER A 98 15.69 9.28 -7.93
C SER A 98 16.68 8.31 -8.58
N GLY A 99 17.97 8.66 -8.51
CA GLY A 99 19.10 7.76 -8.73
C GLY A 99 19.58 7.16 -7.41
#